data_AF-U9SHZ4-F1
#
_entry.id   AF-U9SHZ4-F1
#
_cell.length_a   1.000
_cell.length_b   1.000
_cell.length_c   1.000
_cell.angle_alpha   90.00
_cell.angle_beta   90.00
_cell.angle_gamma   90.00
#
_symmetry.space_group_name_H-M   'P 1'
#
loop_
_entity.id
_entity.type
_entity.pdbx_description
1 polymer ?
#
loop_
_entity_poly.entity_id
_entity_poly.type
_entity_poly.pdbx_seq_one_letter_code
_entity_poly.pdbx_strand_id
1 'polypeptide(L)'
;LQYTKFDQLQILKLDGGCPKFEILVKFLENNESIKILCGEGYLTEKEILKIVAIHSPKNFHELKLYNFDISGSDFEPFFINWKDRVPLKSISFIIECHLNVKRENIELLEKYKNLGIIKKFEINNCDNIF
;
A
#
# COMPACT_ATOMS: atom_id res chain seq x y z
N LEU A 1 27.56 1.04 -11.34
CA LEU A 1 26.72 1.07 -10.13
C LEU A 1 26.10 -0.30 -9.94
N GLN A 2 26.51 -1.04 -8.92
CA GLN A 2 25.79 -2.24 -8.50
C GLN A 2 24.56 -1.77 -7.73
N TYR A 3 23.36 -2.09 -8.22
CA TYR A 3 22.12 -1.90 -7.48
C TYR A 3 22.11 -2.94 -6.35
N THR A 4 22.36 -2.51 -5.12
CA THR A 4 22.11 -3.33 -3.93
C THR A 4 20.60 -3.56 -3.84
N LYS A 5 20.15 -4.80 -4.09
CA LYS A 5 18.81 -5.24 -3.72
C LYS A 5 18.75 -5.32 -2.20
N PHE A 6 17.93 -4.47 -1.59
CA PHE A 6 17.58 -4.62 -0.19
C PHE A 6 16.36 -5.56 -0.12
N ASP A 7 16.60 -6.82 0.23
CA ASP A 7 15.55 -7.83 0.43
C ASP A 7 14.73 -7.60 1.72
N GLN A 8 14.85 -6.42 2.34
CA GLN A 8 14.26 -6.09 3.64
C GLN A 8 13.21 -4.98 3.49
N LEU A 9 12.08 -5.16 4.17
CA LEU A 9 10.99 -4.19 4.26
C LEU A 9 11.52 -2.85 4.77
N GLN A 10 11.45 -1.79 3.94
CA GLN A 10 11.74 -0.44 4.39
C GLN A 10 10.48 0.17 5.04
N ILE A 11 10.64 0.62 6.29
CA ILE A 11 9.59 1.32 7.03
C ILE A 11 9.73 2.82 6.76
N LEU A 12 8.73 3.41 6.11
CA LEU A 12 8.66 4.85 5.91
C LEU A 12 7.74 5.47 6.97
N LYS A 13 8.35 6.25 7.86
CA LYS A 13 7.62 7.19 8.73
C LYS A 13 7.55 8.51 7.99
N LEU A 14 6.34 8.90 7.61
CA LEU A 14 6.08 10.28 7.22
C LEU A 14 5.83 11.01 8.54
N ASP A 15 6.55 12.08 8.85
CA ASP A 15 6.29 12.95 10.00
C ASP A 15 5.63 14.26 9.51
N GLY A 16 4.86 14.91 10.37
CA GLY A 16 4.06 16.09 10.02
C GLY A 16 4.91 17.32 9.71
N GLY A 17 5.18 17.56 8.41
CA GLY A 17 5.82 18.79 7.92
C GLY A 17 6.83 18.58 6.79
N CYS A 18 6.38 18.22 5.57
CA CYS A 18 7.19 18.19 4.34
C CYS A 18 6.32 17.88 3.11
N PRO A 19 6.79 18.04 1.85
CA PRO A 19 6.08 17.56 0.67
C PRO A 19 6.17 16.02 0.60
N LYS A 20 5.25 15.36 1.32
CA LYS A 20 5.19 13.91 1.54
C LYS A 20 5.13 13.08 0.25
N PHE A 21 4.64 13.68 -0.84
CA PHE A 21 4.56 13.06 -2.17
C PHE A 21 5.95 12.70 -2.73
N GLU A 22 6.87 13.67 -2.82
CA GLU A 22 8.18 13.44 -3.45
C GLU A 22 9.01 12.41 -2.68
N ILE A 23 8.90 12.44 -1.35
CA ILE A 23 9.56 11.48 -0.47
C ILE A 23 9.01 10.07 -0.73
N LEU A 24 7.69 9.91 -0.76
CA LEU A 24 7.07 8.61 -1.03
C LEU A 24 7.47 8.07 -2.41
N VAL A 25 7.48 8.92 -3.45
CA VAL A 25 7.92 8.52 -4.80
C VAL A 25 9.36 8.03 -4.80
N LYS A 26 10.31 8.77 -4.19
CA LYS A 26 11.72 8.36 -4.11
C LYS A 26 11.91 7.04 -3.36
N PHE A 27 11.13 6.80 -2.31
CA PHE A 27 11.12 5.52 -1.61
C PHE A 27 10.60 4.40 -2.51
N LEU A 28 9.50 4.62 -3.23
CA LEU A 28 8.96 3.61 -4.14
C LEU A 28 9.95 3.22 -5.24
N GLU A 29 10.62 4.19 -5.89
CA GLU A 29 11.55 3.94 -7.00
C GLU A 29 12.64 2.89 -6.70
N ASN A 30 13.06 2.78 -5.43
CA ASN A 30 14.17 1.92 -5.02
C ASN A 30 13.74 0.68 -4.23
N ASN A 31 12.44 0.46 -4.04
CA ASN A 31 11.93 -0.58 -3.15
C ASN A 31 10.91 -1.50 -3.81
N GLU A 32 10.93 -2.78 -3.44
CA GLU A 32 9.91 -3.75 -3.84
C GLU A 32 8.75 -3.84 -2.84
N SER A 33 8.92 -3.25 -1.67
CA SER A 33 7.92 -3.24 -0.59
C SER A 33 8.01 -1.97 0.24
N ILE A 34 6.90 -1.57 0.86
CA ILE A 34 6.90 -0.43 1.77
C ILE A 34 5.88 -0.63 2.90
N LYS A 35 6.23 -0.14 4.09
CA LYS A 35 5.28 0.08 5.18
C LYS A 35 5.08 1.58 5.41
N ILE A 36 3.82 2.02 5.40
CA ILE A 36 3.44 3.43 5.56
C ILE A 36 2.62 3.60 6.84
N LEU A 37 3.04 4.53 7.70
CA LEU A 37 2.27 5.00 8.84
C LEU A 37 1.28 6.09 8.38
N CYS A 38 -0.01 5.84 8.59
CA CYS A 38 -1.11 6.75 8.22
C CYS A 38 -1.68 7.45 9.47
N GLY A 39 -2.46 8.51 9.27
CA GLY A 39 -3.02 9.33 10.35
C GLY A 39 -3.13 10.81 10.01
N GLU A 40 -3.58 11.59 10.99
CA GLU A 40 -3.77 13.03 10.83
C GLU A 40 -2.46 13.76 10.52
N GLY A 41 -2.53 14.72 9.59
CA GLY A 41 -1.36 15.46 9.16
C GLY A 41 -0.42 14.67 8.25
N TYR A 42 -0.88 13.59 7.60
CA TYR A 42 -0.16 12.85 6.54
C TYR A 42 -0.82 12.99 5.15
N LEU A 43 -0.39 12.17 4.17
CA LEU A 43 -1.13 11.99 2.92
C LEU A 43 -2.45 11.28 3.24
N THR A 44 -3.52 11.67 2.56
CA THR A 44 -4.79 10.93 2.66
C THR A 44 -4.62 9.52 2.11
N GLU A 45 -5.47 8.61 2.58
CA GLU A 45 -5.48 7.21 2.14
C GLU A 45 -5.62 7.08 0.61
N LYS A 46 -6.47 7.92 0.01
CA LYS A 46 -6.66 7.99 -1.44
C LYS A 46 -5.39 8.43 -2.17
N GLU A 47 -4.68 9.43 -1.63
CA GLU A 47 -3.41 9.88 -2.21
C GLU A 47 -2.34 8.80 -2.11
N ILE A 48 -2.24 8.11 -0.98
CA ILE A 48 -1.28 7.00 -0.80
C ILE A 48 -1.54 5.92 -1.86
N LEU A 49 -2.77 5.44 -1.99
CA LEU A 49 -3.13 4.43 -3.00
C LEU A 49 -2.81 4.92 -4.42
N LYS A 50 -3.18 6.16 -4.76
CA LYS A 50 -2.89 6.75 -6.07
C LYS A 50 -1.39 6.79 -6.37
N ILE A 51 -0.58 7.24 -5.41
CA ILE A 51 0.88 7.35 -5.58
C ILE A 51 1.50 5.97 -5.76
N VAL A 52 1.13 4.98 -4.94
CA VAL A 52 1.65 3.62 -5.06
C VAL A 52 1.26 3.01 -6.41
N ALA A 53 0.00 3.15 -6.85
CA ALA A 53 -0.43 2.63 -8.15
C ALA A 53 0.37 3.19 -9.33
N ILE A 54 0.71 4.49 -9.29
CA ILE A 54 1.37 5.19 -10.40
C ILE A 54 2.88 5.04 -10.35
N HIS A 55 3.50 5.16 -9.17
CA HIS A 55 4.94 5.34 -9.04
C HIS A 55 5.69 4.09 -8.57
N SER A 56 5.01 3.02 -8.15
CA SER A 56 5.69 1.78 -7.75
C SER A 56 6.43 1.13 -8.94
N PRO A 57 7.68 0.67 -8.75
CA PRO A 57 8.46 0.02 -9.79
C PRO A 57 7.90 -1.37 -10.10
N LYS A 58 8.16 -1.89 -11.31
CA LYS A 58 7.56 -3.14 -11.84
C LYS A 58 7.74 -4.38 -10.94
N ASN A 59 8.79 -4.41 -10.13
CA ASN A 59 9.09 -5.48 -9.19
C ASN A 59 8.40 -5.32 -7.82
N PHE A 60 7.79 -4.17 -7.55
CA PHE A 60 7.04 -3.90 -6.31
C PHE A 60 5.89 -4.87 -6.13
N HIS A 61 5.76 -5.43 -4.93
CA HIS A 61 4.83 -6.52 -4.65
C HIS A 61 4.27 -6.55 -3.24
N GLU A 62 4.62 -5.62 -2.35
CA GLU A 62 4.07 -5.59 -0.99
C GLU A 62 3.84 -4.18 -0.48
N LEU A 63 2.59 -3.89 -0.10
CA LEU A 63 2.20 -2.64 0.54
C LEU A 63 1.61 -2.96 1.92
N LYS A 64 2.22 -2.39 2.96
CA LYS A 64 1.75 -2.44 4.34
C LYS A 64 1.28 -1.06 4.78
N LEU A 65 0.07 -0.96 5.31
CA LEU A 65 -0.55 0.28 5.75
C LEU A 65 -0.88 0.17 7.23
N TYR A 66 -0.37 1.07 8.05
CA TYR A 66 -0.64 1.10 9.49
C TYR A 66 -1.54 2.31 9.82
N ASN A 67 -2.56 2.12 10.66
CA ASN A 67 -3.50 3.18 11.06
C ASN A 67 -4.27 3.79 9.87
N PHE A 68 -4.66 2.93 8.92
CA PHE A 68 -5.30 3.32 7.67
C PHE A 68 -6.83 3.24 7.77
N ASP A 69 -7.54 4.29 7.36
CA ASP A 69 -9.00 4.25 7.29
C ASP A 69 -9.48 3.58 5.98
N ILE A 70 -9.84 2.31 6.08
CA ILE A 70 -10.39 1.53 4.97
C ILE A 70 -11.72 2.15 4.50
N SER A 71 -12.52 2.72 5.41
CA SER A 71 -13.86 3.21 5.12
C SER A 71 -13.92 4.49 4.28
N GLY A 72 -12.85 5.30 4.35
CA GLY A 72 -12.63 6.51 3.56
C GLY A 72 -11.90 6.26 2.23
N SER A 73 -11.43 5.05 2.01
CA SER A 73 -10.62 4.67 0.86
C SER A 73 -11.46 4.19 -0.32
N ASP A 74 -10.97 4.46 -1.53
CA ASP A 74 -11.50 3.88 -2.77
C ASP A 74 -10.42 3.00 -3.40
N PHE A 75 -10.57 1.68 -3.24
CA PHE A 75 -9.59 0.71 -3.73
C PHE A 75 -9.80 0.32 -5.19
N GLU A 76 -10.97 0.57 -5.78
CA GLU A 76 -11.27 0.12 -7.14
C GLU A 76 -10.30 0.76 -8.16
N PRO A 77 -10.05 2.09 -8.16
CA PRO A 77 -9.06 2.69 -9.06
C PRO A 77 -7.64 2.17 -8.82
N PHE A 78 -7.30 1.83 -7.57
CA PHE A 78 -5.98 1.28 -7.24
C PHE A 78 -5.75 -0.07 -7.93
N PHE A 79 -6.69 -1.00 -7.79
CA PHE A 79 -6.54 -2.34 -8.36
C PHE A 79 -6.77 -2.39 -9.87
N ILE A 80 -7.59 -1.49 -10.44
CA ILE A 80 -7.69 -1.31 -11.89
C ILE A 80 -6.32 -0.91 -12.45
N ASN A 81 -5.69 0.13 -11.89
CA ASN A 81 -4.35 0.53 -12.31
C ASN A 81 -3.31 -0.59 -12.11
N TRP A 82 -3.46 -1.37 -11.03
CA TRP A 82 -2.55 -2.49 -10.76
C TRP A 82 -2.64 -3.60 -11.80
N LYS A 83 -3.85 -3.88 -12.29
CA LYS A 83 -4.12 -4.90 -13.31
C LYS A 83 -3.36 -4.62 -14.61
N ASP A 84 -3.19 -3.35 -14.96
CA ASP A 84 -2.59 -2.92 -16.23
C ASP A 84 -1.05 -2.93 -16.22
N ARG A 85 -0.43 -3.35 -15.12
CA ARG A 85 1.04 -3.38 -14.98
C ARG A 85 1.66 -4.50 -15.81
N VAL A 86 2.79 -4.19 -16.45
CA VAL A 86 3.57 -5.15 -17.27
C VAL A 86 5.06 -5.17 -16.82
N PRO A 87 5.56 -6.30 -16.26
CA PRO A 87 4.82 -7.53 -15.96
C PRO A 87 3.83 -7.34 -14.82
N LEU A 88 2.72 -8.09 -14.85
CA LEU A 88 1.78 -8.14 -13.73
C LEU A 88 2.41 -8.98 -12.62
N LYS A 89 2.76 -8.33 -11.50
CA LYS A 89 3.16 -8.98 -10.26
C LYS A 89 2.07 -8.73 -9.21
N SER A 90 1.46 -9.82 -8.73
CA SER A 90 0.37 -9.75 -7.75
C SER A 90 0.84 -9.10 -6.46
N ILE A 91 0.03 -8.19 -5.91
CA ILE A 91 0.38 -7.44 -4.70
C ILE A 91 0.00 -8.21 -3.42
N SER A 92 0.86 -8.12 -2.41
CA SER A 92 0.53 -8.46 -1.02
C SER A 92 0.08 -7.17 -0.33
N PHE A 93 -1.17 -7.13 0.13
CA PHE A 93 -1.81 -5.91 0.63
C PHE A 93 -2.23 -6.07 2.08
N ILE A 94 -1.51 -5.46 3.01
CA ILE A 94 -1.67 -5.71 4.45
C ILE A 94 -2.05 -4.40 5.13
N ILE A 95 -3.10 -4.43 5.93
CA ILE A 95 -3.56 -3.29 6.72
C ILE A 95 -3.49 -3.69 8.20
N GLU A 96 -2.73 -2.93 8.98
CA GLU A 96 -2.56 -3.11 10.42
C GLU A 96 -3.19 -1.93 11.16
N CYS A 97 -3.73 -2.18 12.35
CA CYS A 97 -4.32 -1.12 13.17
C CYS A 97 -5.38 -0.32 12.42
N HIS A 98 -6.28 -0.99 11.69
CA HIS A 98 -7.31 -0.30 10.93
C HIS A 98 -8.27 0.47 11.85
N LEU A 99 -8.80 1.59 11.35
CA LEU A 99 -9.76 2.40 12.08
C LEU A 99 -11.19 1.90 11.89
N ASN A 100 -11.63 1.78 10.63
CA ASN A 100 -12.99 1.38 10.28
C ASN A 100 -12.96 0.43 9.08
N VAL A 101 -13.77 -0.64 9.10
CA VAL A 101 -13.91 -1.57 7.97
C VAL A 101 -15.36 -1.61 7.49
N LYS A 102 -15.57 -1.40 6.18
CA LYS A 102 -16.85 -1.62 5.53
C LYS A 102 -16.84 -2.97 4.81
N ARG A 103 -17.96 -3.70 4.87
CA ARG A 103 -18.13 -4.99 4.20
C ARG A 103 -17.83 -4.92 2.70
N GLU A 104 -18.30 -3.88 2.03
CA GLU A 104 -18.08 -3.62 0.59
C GLU A 104 -16.59 -3.61 0.23
N ASN A 105 -15.73 -3.07 1.11
CA ASN A 105 -14.29 -3.03 0.88
C ASN A 105 -13.65 -4.42 0.99
N ILE A 106 -14.13 -5.26 1.91
CA ILE A 106 -13.67 -6.66 2.03
C ILE A 106 -14.10 -7.46 0.78
N GLU A 107 -15.35 -7.30 0.34
CA GLU A 107 -15.87 -7.95 -0.87
C GLU A 107 -15.07 -7.55 -2.12
N LEU A 108 -14.65 -6.28 -2.19
CA LEU A 108 -13.78 -5.78 -3.24
C LEU A 108 -12.38 -6.42 -3.20
N LEU A 109 -11.77 -6.53 -2.01
CA LEU A 109 -10.47 -7.20 -1.85
C LEU A 109 -10.55 -8.69 -2.26
N GLU A 110 -11.61 -9.40 -1.87
CA GLU A 110 -11.81 -10.79 -2.29
C GLU A 110 -12.03 -10.92 -3.80
N LYS A 111 -12.80 -10.01 -4.43
CA LYS A 111 -12.94 -9.93 -5.90
C LYS A 111 -11.56 -9.84 -6.57
N TYR A 112 -10.70 -8.93 -6.14
CA TYR A 112 -9.38 -8.72 -6.76
C TYR A 112 -8.36 -9.82 -6.46
N LYS A 113 -8.51 -10.53 -5.33
CA LYS A 113 -7.77 -11.75 -5.05
C LYS A 113 -8.16 -12.87 -6.00
N ASN A 114 -9.45 -13.07 -6.25
CA ASN A 114 -9.94 -14.07 -7.22
C ASN A 114 -9.51 -13.77 -8.66
N LEU A 115 -9.28 -12.50 -9.00
CA LEU A 115 -8.72 -12.08 -10.29
C LEU A 115 -7.19 -12.24 -10.39
N GLY A 116 -6.53 -12.72 -9.33
CA GLY A 116 -5.07 -12.90 -9.29
C GLY A 116 -4.27 -11.59 -9.16
N ILE A 117 -4.94 -10.44 -8.98
CA ILE A 117 -4.29 -9.13 -8.82
C ILE A 117 -3.70 -9.03 -7.41
N ILE A 118 -4.45 -9.49 -6.40
CA ILE A 118 -3.97 -9.62 -5.02
C ILE A 118 -3.46 -11.04 -4.80
N LYS A 119 -2.20 -11.15 -4.36
CA LYS A 119 -1.62 -12.43 -3.93
C LYS A 119 -2.17 -12.85 -2.57
N LYS A 120 -2.20 -11.91 -1.64
CA LYS A 120 -2.77 -12.07 -0.30
C LYS A 120 -3.18 -10.70 0.26
N PHE A 121 -4.18 -10.70 1.15
CA PHE A 121 -4.46 -9.55 1.98
C PHE A 121 -4.71 -9.95 3.43
N GLU A 122 -4.37 -9.05 4.35
CA GLU A 122 -4.55 -9.23 5.79
C GLU A 122 -5.07 -7.90 6.37
N ILE A 123 -6.05 -7.97 7.28
CA ILE A 123 -6.62 -6.82 8.00
C ILE A 123 -6.52 -7.14 9.49
N ASN A 124 -5.60 -6.48 10.18
CA ASN A 124 -5.23 -6.79 11.56
C ASN A 124 -5.64 -5.64 12.50
N ASN A 125 -6.15 -5.99 13.69
CA ASN A 125 -6.39 -5.03 14.79
C ASN A 125 -5.07 -4.67 15.48
N CYS A 126 -5.07 -3.61 16.29
CA CYS A 126 -3.94 -3.24 17.14
C CYS A 126 -3.66 -4.21 18.28
N ASP A 127 -4.56 -5.15 18.57
CA ASP A 127 -4.45 -6.07 19.72
C ASP A 127 -3.34 -7.13 19.55
N ASN A 128 -2.70 -7.22 18.38
CA ASN A 128 -1.68 -8.22 18.04
C ASN A 128 -0.29 -7.62 17.77
N ILE A 129 0.06 -6.48 18.36
CA ILE A 129 1.39 -5.86 18.20
C ILE A 129 2.13 -5.83 19.53
N PHE A 130 2.58 -7.01 19.97
CA PHE A 130 3.72 -7.20 20.86
C PHE A 130 4.63 -8.29 20.26
#